data_AF-M1ESR8-F1
#
_entry.id   AF-M1ESR8-F1
#
_cell.length_a   1.000
_cell.length_b   1.000
_cell.length_c   1.000
_cell.angle_alpha   90.00
_cell.angle_beta   90.00
_cell.angle_gamma   90.00
#
_symmetry.space_group_name_H-M   'P 1'
#
loop_
_entity.id
_entity.type
_entity.pdbx_description
1 polymer ?
#
loop_
_entity_poly.entity_id
_entity_poly.type
_entity_poly.pdbx_seq_one_letter_code
_entity_poly.pdbx_strand_id
1 'polypeptide(L)'
;QVQIALIFGARILDYVFNLCEGKFDFLERLSDNLLLNIISYLDLEDIARLSQTSRRFAQLCTSDKLWEKIVKSTCDIITPDMRALAE
;
A
#
# COMPACT_ATOMS: atom_id res chain seq x y z
N GLN A 1 9.34 -24.97 24.33
CA GLN A 1 8.97 -23.57 24.05
C GLN A 1 10.08 -22.56 24.39
N VAL A 2 10.76 -22.68 25.54
CA VAL A 2 11.81 -21.70 25.96
C VAL A 2 12.92 -21.47 24.94
N GLN A 3 13.47 -22.52 24.31
CA GLN A 3 14.57 -22.34 23.34
C GLN A 3 14.15 -21.63 22.03
N ILE A 4 12.92 -21.84 21.57
CA ILE A 4 12.42 -21.22 20.33
C ILE A 4 12.24 -19.72 20.55
N ALA A 5 11.67 -19.32 21.70
CA ALA A 5 11.55 -17.90 22.07
C ALA A 5 12.92 -17.20 22.21
N LEU A 6 13.94 -17.92 22.70
CA LEU A 6 15.28 -17.38 22.89
C LEU A 6 16.01 -17.14 21.55
N ILE A 7 15.83 -18.02 20.57
CA ILE A 7 16.49 -17.93 19.25
C ILE A 7 15.79 -16.93 18.34
N PHE A 8 14.45 -16.97 18.25
CA PHE A 8 13.69 -16.12 17.34
C PHE A 8 13.36 -14.73 17.92
N GLY A 9 13.36 -14.61 19.25
CA GLY A 9 12.89 -13.43 19.94
C GLY A 9 11.36 -13.32 19.95
N ALA A 10 10.82 -12.60 20.93
CA ALA A 10 9.38 -12.52 21.18
C ALA A 10 8.58 -12.01 19.96
N ARG A 11 9.12 -11.03 19.22
CA ARG A 11 8.43 -10.42 18.07
C ARG A 11 8.23 -11.38 16.91
N ILE A 12 9.24 -12.18 16.57
CA ILE A 12 9.14 -13.16 15.48
C ILE A 12 8.24 -14.32 15.92
N LEU A 13 8.32 -14.72 17.19
CA LEU A 13 7.44 -15.75 17.72
C LEU A 13 5.97 -15.34 17.64
N ASP A 14 5.65 -14.11 18.05
CA ASP A 14 4.31 -13.54 17.99
C ASP A 14 3.80 -13.43 16.54
N TYR A 15 4.65 -12.95 15.62
CA TYR A 15 4.36 -12.93 14.19
C TYR A 15 4.00 -14.32 13.65
N VAL A 16 4.80 -15.35 13.97
CA VAL A 16 4.56 -16.73 13.51
C VAL A 16 3.28 -17.30 14.13
N PHE A 17 3.00 -17.04 15.40
CA PHE A 17 1.75 -17.47 16.03
C PHE A 17 0.53 -16.81 15.37
N ASN A 18 0.56 -15.49 15.17
CA ASN A 18 -0.49 -14.77 14.45
C ASN A 18 -0.71 -15.37 13.05
N LEU A 19 0.36 -15.70 12.34
CA LEU A 19 0.28 -16.38 11.04
C LEU A 19 -0.41 -17.74 11.13
N CYS A 20 -0.04 -18.58 12.10
CA CYS A 20 -0.66 -19.89 12.32
C CYS A 20 -2.13 -19.80 12.76
N GLU A 21 -2.50 -18.75 13.48
CA GLU A 21 -3.88 -18.45 13.88
C GLU A 21 -4.73 -17.81 12.77
N GLY A 22 -4.14 -17.59 11.59
CA GLY A 22 -4.83 -16.98 10.45
C GLY A 22 -4.94 -15.45 10.51
N LYS A 23 -4.21 -14.79 11.41
CA LYS A 23 -4.08 -13.34 11.49
C LYS A 23 -2.94 -12.88 10.56
N PHE A 24 -3.23 -12.85 9.27
CA PHE A 24 -2.25 -12.44 8.25
C PHE A 24 -2.16 -10.92 8.13
N ASP A 25 -0.95 -10.42 7.87
CA ASP A 25 -0.75 -9.06 7.34
C ASP A 25 -1.17 -9.02 5.87
N PHE A 26 -2.49 -9.08 5.63
CA PHE A 26 -3.05 -9.19 4.30
C PHE A 26 -2.60 -8.04 3.40
N LEU A 27 -2.60 -6.82 3.91
CA LEU A 27 -2.24 -5.63 3.15
C LEU A 27 -0.79 -5.68 2.65
N GLU A 28 0.16 -6.13 3.49
CA GLU A 28 1.55 -6.28 3.07
C GLU A 28 1.77 -7.43 2.07
N ARG A 29 0.84 -8.38 1.97
CA ARG A 29 0.94 -9.53 1.07
C ARG A 29 0.26 -9.32 -0.28
N LEU A 30 -0.55 -8.28 -0.42
CA LEU A 30 -1.20 -7.95 -1.69
C LEU A 30 -0.17 -7.55 -2.76
N SER A 31 -0.49 -7.79 -4.03
CA SER A 31 0.30 -7.28 -5.14
C SER A 31 0.18 -5.76 -5.24
N ASP A 32 1.20 -5.10 -5.80
CA ASP A 32 1.19 -3.65 -5.97
C ASP A 32 0.00 -3.18 -6.81
N ASN A 33 -0.46 -3.97 -7.81
CA ASN A 33 -1.65 -3.63 -8.58
C ASN A 33 -2.93 -3.59 -7.73
N LEU A 34 -3.10 -4.52 -6.80
CA LEU A 34 -4.25 -4.51 -5.89
C LEU A 34 -4.13 -3.38 -4.88
N LEU A 35 -2.93 -3.11 -4.37
CA LEU A 35 -2.69 -1.99 -3.46
C LEU A 35 -2.98 -0.65 -4.13
N LEU A 36 -2.48 -0.43 -5.35
CA LEU A 36 -2.79 0.79 -6.11
C LEU A 36 -4.29 0.96 -6.33
N ASN A 37 -5.04 -0.13 -6.57
CA ASN A 37 -6.50 -0.08 -6.65
C ASN A 37 -7.15 0.31 -5.34
N ILE A 38 -6.68 -0.23 -4.21
CA ILE A 38 -7.22 0.11 -2.88
C ILE A 38 -6.91 1.57 -2.53
N ILE A 39 -5.65 1.98 -2.72
CA ILE A 39 -5.19 3.33 -2.43
C ILE A 39 -5.93 4.38 -3.26
N SER A 40 -6.32 4.07 -4.51
CA SER A 40 -7.08 5.02 -5.34
C SER A 40 -8.48 5.36 -4.82
N TYR A 41 -8.99 4.65 -3.81
CA TYR A 41 -10.24 4.99 -3.14
C TYR A 41 -10.05 5.88 -1.90
N LEU A 42 -8.82 6.16 -1.50
CA LEU A 42 -8.51 7.03 -0.37
C LEU A 42 -8.55 8.49 -0.81
N ASP A 43 -8.88 9.38 0.12
CA ASP A 43 -8.70 10.80 -0.09
C ASP A 43 -7.22 11.20 -0.04
N LEU A 44 -6.92 12.43 -0.45
CA LEU A 44 -5.55 12.92 -0.55
C LEU A 44 -4.83 12.94 0.82
N GLU A 45 -5.58 13.20 1.89
CA GLU A 45 -5.01 13.28 3.23
C GLU A 45 -4.62 11.90 3.75
N ASP A 46 -5.47 10.90 3.51
CA ASP A 46 -5.23 9.52 3.86
C ASP A 46 -4.12 8.88 3.02
N ILE A 47 -3.99 9.23 1.74
CA ILE A 47 -2.82 8.86 0.93
C ILE A 47 -1.53 9.44 1.53
N ALA A 48 -1.56 10.71 1.94
CA ALA A 48 -0.39 11.35 2.56
C ALA A 48 -0.02 10.69 3.90
N ARG A 49 -1.00 10.32 4.73
CA ARG A 49 -0.75 9.57 5.97
C ARG A 49 -0.22 8.17 5.70
N LEU A 50 -0.82 7.44 4.76
CA LEU A 50 -0.41 6.09 4.40
C LEU A 50 1.04 6.05 3.91
N SER A 51 1.46 7.05 3.14
CA SER A 51 2.84 7.18 2.64
C SER A 51 3.90 7.19 3.74
N GLN A 52 3.53 7.58 4.96
CA GLN A 52 4.44 7.70 6.11
C GLN A 52 4.55 6.41 6.94
N THR A 53 3.77 5.37 6.61
CA THR A 53 3.70 4.13 7.41
C THR A 53 4.80 3.12 7.05
N SER A 54 5.22 3.07 5.78
CA SER A 54 6.27 2.15 5.32
C SER A 54 6.94 2.65 4.05
N ARG A 55 8.16 2.16 3.77
CA ARG A 55 8.88 2.49 2.53
C ARG A 55 8.12 2.05 1.27
N ARG A 56 7.42 0.91 1.34
CA ARG A 56 6.63 0.40 0.21
C ARG A 56 5.43 1.29 -0.06
N PHE A 57 4.71 1.72 0.99
CA PHE A 57 3.59 2.64 0.81
C PHE A 57 4.05 4.02 0.38
N ALA A 58 5.20 4.51 0.87
CA ALA A 58 5.79 5.74 0.36
C ALA A 58 5.97 5.67 -1.17
N GLN A 59 6.59 4.60 -1.69
CA GLN A 59 6.80 4.39 -3.13
C GLN A 59 5.50 4.31 -3.93
N LEU A 60 4.50 3.57 -3.42
CA LEU A 60 3.21 3.42 -4.11
C LEU A 60 2.42 4.75 -4.13
N CYS A 61 2.40 5.47 -3.00
CA CYS A 61 1.66 6.74 -2.86
C CYS A 61 2.26 7.88 -3.69
N THR A 62 3.56 7.81 -4.02
CA THR A 62 4.23 8.80 -4.88
C THR A 62 4.36 8.35 -6.34
N SER A 63 3.74 7.22 -6.73
CA SER A 63 3.88 6.69 -8.09
C SER A 63 2.92 7.36 -9.07
N ASP A 64 3.40 7.69 -10.27
CA ASP A 64 2.56 8.27 -11.34
C ASP A 64 1.38 7.37 -11.68
N LYS A 65 1.57 6.05 -11.59
CA LYS A 65 0.52 5.05 -11.83
C LYS A 65 -0.68 5.20 -10.89
N LEU A 66 -0.45 5.59 -9.63
CA LEU A 66 -1.53 5.87 -8.69
C LEU A 66 -2.28 7.14 -9.11
N TRP A 67 -1.53 8.21 -9.34
CA TRP A 67 -2.10 9.53 -9.64
C TRP A 67 -2.84 9.56 -10.98
N GLU A 68 -2.30 8.89 -12.00
CA GLU A 68 -2.99 8.70 -13.27
C GLU A 68 -4.33 7.97 -13.08
N LYS A 69 -4.37 6.96 -12.20
CA LYS A 69 -5.59 6.22 -11.89
C LYS A 69 -6.63 7.12 -11.21
N ILE A 70 -6.21 7.91 -10.22
CA ILE A 70 -7.07 8.86 -9.49
C ILE A 70 -7.65 9.91 -10.44
N VAL A 71 -6.81 10.48 -11.32
CA VAL A 71 -7.27 11.48 -12.30
C VAL A 71 -8.27 10.84 -13.27
N LYS A 72 -7.99 9.64 -13.79
CA LYS A 72 -8.91 8.92 -14.69
C LYS A 72 -10.23 8.54 -14.04
N SER A 73 -10.25 8.26 -12.73
CA SER A 73 -11.50 7.90 -12.03
C SER A 73 -12.31 9.12 -11.60
N THR A 74 -11.67 10.28 -11.43
CA THR A 74 -12.31 11.48 -10.86
C THR A 74 -12.69 12.50 -11.94
N CYS A 75 -11.96 12.55 -13.05
CA CYS A 75 -12.24 13.49 -14.13
C CYS A 75 -13.12 12.85 -15.21
N ASP A 76 -14.31 13.41 -15.43
CA ASP A 76 -15.21 12.99 -16.52
C ASP A 76 -14.62 13.22 -17.91
N ILE A 77 -13.82 14.28 -18.07
CA ILE A 77 -13.20 14.67 -19.33
C ILE A 77 -11.73 15.02 -19.10
N ILE A 78 -10.83 14.25 -19.71
CA ILE A 78 -9.41 14.58 -19.83
C ILE A 78 -9.17 15.05 -21.26
N THR A 79 -8.90 16.34 -21.47
CA THR A 79 -8.71 16.89 -22.82
C THR A 79 -7.37 16.47 -23.41
N PRO A 80 -7.22 16.48 -24.75
CA PRO A 80 -5.93 16.22 -25.41
C PRO A 80 -4.82 17.16 -24.92
N ASP A 81 -5.14 18.45 -24.71
CA ASP A 81 -4.18 19.43 -24.21
C ASP A 81 -3.70 19.10 -22.79
N MET A 82 -4.61 18.68 -21.91
CA MET A 82 -4.24 18.23 -20.55
C MET A 82 -3.32 17.01 -20.59
N ARG A 83 -3.53 16.09 -21.53
CA ARG A 83 -2.66 14.93 -21.72
C ARG A 83 -1.29 15.34 -22.26
N ALA A 84 -1.25 16.26 -23.23
CA ALA A 84 0.00 16.75 -23.81
C ALA A 84 0.87 17.49 -22.79
N LEU A 85 0.29 18.13 -21.77
CA LEU A 85 1.02 18.77 -20.68
C LEU A 85 1.66 17.79 -19.66
N ALA A 86 1.25 16.52 -19.69
CA ALA A 86 1.75 15.50 -18.76
C ALA A 86 2.92 14.66 -19.34
N GLU A 87 3.26 14.86 -20.61
CA GLU A 87 4.42 14.26 -21.30
C GLU A 87 5.68 15.14 -21.16
#